data_AF-A0AAD9N131-F1
#
_entry.id   AF-A0AAD9N131-F1
#
_cell.length_a   1.000
_cell.length_b   1.000
_cell.length_c   1.000
_cell.angle_alpha   90.00
_cell.angle_beta   90.00
_cell.angle_gamma   90.00
#
_symmetry.space_group_name_H-M   'P 1'
#
loop_
_entity.id
_entity.type
_entity.pdbx_description
1 polymer ?
#
loop_
_entity_poly.entity_id
_entity_poly.type
_entity_poly.pdbx_seq_one_letter_code
_entity_poly.pdbx_strand_id
1 'polypeptide(L)'
;MPGYFGGQCQFRCQCRADETCNDVTGQCPSDCPDDRWGVGCILNNNNYYNDAKGTNYMGKKAKSTHDHEHNPSVKPCIRWIDQDHYYSLSDGSRAEAKNYCRNPTNSPYTWCYYNQNYKWNYCQMENINCVTGRFDVNCKKECHCSGATEDCQKKNGVCQTECAPHFQGSICQECKDGYFGTLCDHTCHCRSGSCDKTTGHCPSGCATGWTGDNCQTGTNQRVSVRK
;
A
#
# COMPACT_ATOMS: atom_id res chain seq x y z
N MET A 1 -15.68 -4.72 11.55
CA MET A 1 -15.91 -6.14 11.96
C MET A 1 -14.61 -6.69 12.51
N PRO A 2 -14.56 -7.30 13.71
CA PRO A 2 -13.30 -7.76 14.30
C PRO A 2 -12.55 -8.74 13.39
N GLY A 3 -11.26 -8.49 13.18
CA GLY A 3 -10.39 -9.32 12.32
C GLY A 3 -10.52 -9.05 10.82
N TYR A 4 -11.30 -8.04 10.42
CA TYR A 4 -11.46 -7.62 9.04
C TYR A 4 -11.08 -6.15 8.85
N PHE A 5 -10.66 -5.79 7.64
CA PHE A 5 -10.24 -4.44 7.30
C PHE A 5 -10.63 -4.02 5.87
N GLY A 6 -10.40 -2.74 5.57
CA GLY A 6 -10.64 -2.12 4.27
C GLY A 6 -12.09 -1.71 4.04
N GLY A 7 -12.38 -1.21 2.84
CA GLY A 7 -13.73 -0.79 2.46
C GLY A 7 -14.74 -1.91 2.70
N GLN A 8 -15.83 -1.58 3.40
CA GLN A 8 -16.90 -2.54 3.78
C GLN A 8 -16.42 -3.75 4.61
N CYS A 9 -15.25 -3.69 5.27
CA CYS A 9 -14.69 -4.80 6.05
C CYS A 9 -14.54 -6.11 5.24
N GLN A 10 -14.16 -6.01 3.96
CA GLN A 10 -14.15 -7.15 3.06
C GLN A 10 -12.93 -8.08 3.20
N PHE A 11 -11.82 -7.61 3.77
CA PHE A 11 -10.57 -8.38 3.84
C PHE A 11 -10.36 -8.95 5.24
N ARG A 12 -10.19 -10.28 5.36
CA ARG A 12 -9.80 -10.90 6.64
C ARG A 12 -8.29 -10.73 6.87
N CYS A 13 -7.91 -10.18 8.02
CA CYS A 13 -6.52 -10.09 8.44
C CYS A 13 -5.94 -11.46 8.80
N GLN A 14 -4.62 -11.60 8.67
CA GLN A 14 -3.86 -12.79 9.08
C GLN A 14 -2.77 -12.42 10.09
N CYS A 15 -3.16 -11.74 11.17
CA CYS A 15 -2.25 -11.35 12.24
C CYS A 15 -1.77 -12.56 13.05
N ARG A 16 -0.70 -12.38 13.84
CA ARG A 16 -0.20 -13.42 14.75
C ARG A 16 -1.26 -13.75 15.81
N ALA A 17 -1.36 -15.02 16.18
CA ALA A 17 -2.26 -15.51 17.23
C ALA A 17 -3.72 -15.03 17.08
N ASP A 18 -4.18 -14.85 15.83
CA ASP A 18 -5.52 -14.33 15.49
C ASP A 18 -5.86 -12.97 16.14
N GLU A 19 -4.84 -12.13 16.37
CA GLU A 19 -5.02 -10.75 16.83
C GLU A 19 -5.97 -9.97 15.90
N THR A 20 -6.75 -9.07 16.51
CA THR A 20 -7.60 -8.14 15.76
C THR A 20 -6.77 -7.00 15.19
N CYS A 21 -6.76 -6.86 13.87
CA CYS A 21 -6.16 -5.73 13.18
C CYS A 21 -7.04 -4.47 13.27
N ASN A 22 -6.43 -3.32 12.97
CA ASN A 22 -7.17 -2.09 12.71
C ASN A 22 -8.06 -2.27 11.47
N ASP A 23 -9.33 -1.88 11.57
CA ASP A 23 -10.36 -2.12 10.55
C ASP A 23 -10.28 -1.20 9.33
N VAL A 24 -9.56 -0.07 9.44
CA VAL A 24 -9.31 0.82 8.30
C VAL A 24 -8.00 0.43 7.61
N THR A 25 -6.91 0.34 8.37
CA THR A 25 -5.55 0.19 7.86
C THR A 25 -5.10 -1.25 7.72
N GLY A 26 -5.78 -2.23 8.31
CA GLY A 26 -5.33 -3.62 8.38
C GLY A 26 -4.06 -3.83 9.20
N GLN A 27 -3.61 -2.84 9.98
CA GLN A 27 -2.40 -2.96 10.78
C GLN A 27 -2.61 -3.96 11.93
N CYS A 28 -1.72 -4.95 12.03
CA CYS A 28 -1.69 -5.92 13.13
C CYS A 28 -0.89 -5.37 14.33
N PRO A 29 -1.32 -5.62 15.58
CA PRO A 29 -0.61 -5.19 16.78
C PRO A 29 0.83 -5.71 16.85
N SER A 30 1.03 -7.01 16.62
CA SER A 30 2.34 -7.67 16.74
C SER A 30 3.04 -7.89 15.39
N ASP A 31 2.78 -7.02 14.39
CA ASP A 31 3.24 -7.17 13.01
C ASP A 31 2.80 -8.54 12.40
N CYS A 32 3.16 -8.80 11.14
CA CYS A 32 2.79 -10.03 10.46
C CYS A 32 3.56 -11.26 10.95
N PRO A 33 2.93 -12.45 10.91
CA PRO A 33 3.61 -13.75 10.97
C PRO A 33 4.83 -13.82 10.03
N ASP A 34 5.80 -14.70 10.32
CA ASP A 34 7.06 -14.74 9.55
C ASP A 34 6.89 -15.21 8.10
N ASP A 35 5.79 -15.89 7.80
CA ASP A 35 5.38 -16.35 6.48
C ASP A 35 4.39 -15.41 5.79
N ARG A 36 4.14 -14.22 6.37
CA ARG A 36 3.22 -13.22 5.86
C ARG A 36 3.79 -11.80 5.86
N TRP A 37 3.24 -10.94 5.00
CA TRP A 37 3.57 -9.53 4.92
C TRP A 37 2.45 -8.72 4.24
N GLY A 38 2.68 -7.41 4.08
CA GLY A 38 1.72 -6.51 3.48
C GLY A 38 0.57 -6.09 4.41
N VAL A 39 -0.32 -5.27 3.90
CA VAL A 39 -1.48 -4.74 4.65
C VAL A 39 -2.38 -5.91 5.08
N GLY A 40 -2.77 -5.97 6.35
CA GLY A 40 -3.56 -7.09 6.89
C GLY A 40 -2.84 -8.43 6.92
N CYS A 41 -1.53 -8.46 6.62
CA CYS A 41 -0.73 -9.69 6.55
C CYS A 41 -1.26 -10.73 5.56
N ILE A 42 -1.94 -10.28 4.50
CA ILE A 42 -2.60 -11.16 3.53
C ILE A 42 -1.65 -11.69 2.44
N LEU A 43 -0.41 -11.19 2.36
CA LEU A 43 0.56 -11.59 1.34
C LEU A 43 1.48 -12.69 1.85
N ASN A 44 1.72 -13.72 1.04
CA ASN A 44 2.64 -14.80 1.36
C ASN A 44 4.09 -14.36 1.16
N ASN A 45 4.95 -14.72 2.10
CA ASN A 45 6.34 -14.34 2.10
C ASN A 45 7.17 -14.98 0.96
N ASN A 46 6.67 -16.03 0.31
CA ASN A 46 7.31 -16.71 -0.82
C ASN A 46 6.90 -16.17 -2.19
N ASN A 47 6.14 -15.08 -2.22
CA ASN A 47 5.55 -14.54 -3.44
C ASN A 47 5.76 -13.04 -3.47
N TYR A 48 5.88 -12.50 -4.68
CA TYR A 48 5.70 -11.09 -4.94
C TYR A 48 4.44 -10.90 -5.79
N TYR A 49 3.82 -9.73 -5.70
CA TYR A 49 2.46 -9.54 -6.18
C TYR A 49 2.38 -8.41 -7.19
N ASN A 50 1.84 -8.72 -8.39
CA ASN A 50 1.77 -7.79 -9.52
C ASN A 50 3.11 -7.11 -9.85
N ASP A 51 4.22 -7.78 -9.57
CA ASP A 51 5.57 -7.26 -9.78
C ASP A 51 6.33 -8.30 -10.58
N ALA A 52 6.75 -8.02 -11.80
CA ALA A 52 7.32 -9.06 -12.65
C ALA A 52 8.62 -9.68 -12.11
N LYS A 53 9.37 -8.95 -11.26
CA LYS A 53 10.72 -9.34 -10.82
C LYS A 53 10.92 -9.21 -9.31
N GLY A 54 9.88 -8.82 -8.57
CA GLY A 54 9.96 -8.53 -7.14
C GLY A 54 10.87 -7.33 -6.82
N THR A 55 10.96 -6.33 -7.70
CA THR A 55 11.73 -5.08 -7.43
C THR A 55 11.18 -4.31 -6.23
N ASN A 56 9.90 -4.49 -5.93
CA ASN A 56 9.20 -3.88 -4.81
C ASN A 56 8.90 -4.88 -3.69
N TYR A 57 9.45 -6.09 -3.75
CA TYR A 57 9.18 -7.11 -2.72
C TYR A 57 9.71 -6.64 -1.36
N MET A 58 8.81 -6.56 -0.37
CA MET A 58 9.11 -6.12 0.99
C MET A 58 8.84 -7.18 2.05
N GLY A 59 8.67 -8.44 1.65
CA GLY A 59 8.53 -9.55 2.58
C GLY A 59 9.80 -9.82 3.39
N LYS A 60 9.71 -10.81 4.27
CA LYS A 60 10.70 -11.24 5.25
C LYS A 60 11.47 -12.51 4.84
N LYS A 61 11.41 -12.96 3.57
CA LYS A 61 12.12 -14.18 3.15
C LYS A 61 13.62 -13.97 3.30
N ALA A 62 14.29 -14.83 4.07
CA ALA A 62 15.70 -14.68 4.45
C ALA A 62 16.58 -15.88 4.06
N LYS A 63 16.13 -16.67 3.07
CA LYS A 63 16.87 -17.81 2.53
C LYS A 63 16.82 -17.77 1.01
N SER A 64 17.97 -17.92 0.38
CA SER A 64 18.04 -18.17 -1.05
C SER A 64 17.50 -19.56 -1.38
N THR A 65 17.14 -19.77 -2.64
CA THR A 65 16.67 -21.06 -3.14
C THR A 65 17.55 -21.60 -4.26
N HIS A 66 18.23 -20.73 -5.01
CA HIS A 66 19.04 -21.12 -6.16
C HIS A 66 20.34 -20.32 -6.24
N ASP A 67 21.38 -20.91 -6.83
CA ASP A 67 22.61 -20.18 -7.18
C ASP A 67 22.46 -19.38 -8.50
N HIS A 68 23.54 -18.76 -8.96
CA HIS A 68 23.54 -17.95 -10.19
C HIS A 68 23.22 -18.76 -11.46
N GLU A 69 23.44 -20.07 -11.42
CA GLU A 69 23.17 -21.00 -12.52
C GLU A 69 21.75 -21.55 -12.46
N HIS A 70 20.93 -21.08 -11.50
CA HIS A 70 19.56 -21.53 -11.23
C HIS A 70 19.49 -22.99 -10.75
N ASN A 71 20.59 -23.51 -10.18
CA ASN A 71 20.57 -24.80 -9.52
C ASN A 71 20.07 -24.65 -8.08
N PRO A 72 19.29 -25.61 -7.55
CA PRO A 72 18.84 -25.57 -6.16
C PRO A 72 20.02 -25.42 -5.18
N SER A 73 20.03 -24.32 -4.44
CA SER A 73 21.10 -23.96 -3.50
C SER A 73 20.55 -23.07 -2.40
N VAL A 74 20.17 -23.72 -1.29
CA VAL A 74 19.60 -23.03 -0.13
C VAL A 74 20.72 -22.50 0.74
N LYS A 75 20.79 -21.17 0.89
CA LYS A 75 21.72 -20.49 1.78
C LYS A 75 20.97 -19.50 2.67
N PRO A 76 21.30 -19.40 3.96
CA PRO A 76 20.79 -18.33 4.80
C PRO A 76 21.34 -17.00 4.30
N CYS A 77 20.46 -16.01 4.17
CA CYS A 77 20.85 -14.67 3.80
C CYS A 77 21.52 -13.97 5.00
N ILE A 78 22.53 -13.16 4.73
CA ILE A 78 23.17 -12.28 5.70
C ILE A 78 22.64 -10.86 5.58
N ARG A 79 22.94 -9.99 6.55
CA ARG A 79 22.39 -8.64 6.53
C ARG A 79 22.99 -7.83 5.40
N TRP A 80 22.17 -7.01 4.74
CA TRP A 80 22.62 -6.09 3.70
C TRP A 80 23.63 -5.06 4.22
N ILE A 81 23.56 -4.74 5.52
CA ILE A 81 24.50 -3.82 6.18
C ILE A 81 25.86 -4.45 6.48
N ASP A 82 25.96 -5.78 6.46
CA ASP A 82 27.22 -6.50 6.67
C ASP A 82 28.08 -6.55 5.40
N GLN A 83 27.57 -6.01 4.29
CA GLN A 83 28.34 -5.79 3.08
C GLN A 83 28.85 -4.35 3.05
N ASP A 84 30.12 -4.16 2.74
CA ASP A 84 30.70 -2.84 2.43
C ASP A 84 30.34 -2.39 1.00
N HIS A 85 29.16 -2.78 0.52
CA HIS A 85 28.59 -2.41 -0.78
C HIS A 85 27.12 -2.02 -0.60
N TYR A 86 26.69 -0.97 -1.30
CA TYR A 86 25.47 -0.23 -0.99
C TYR A 86 24.50 -0.17 -2.17
N TYR A 87 23.21 -0.41 -1.89
CA TYR A 87 22.11 -0.23 -2.84
C TYR A 87 20.94 0.48 -2.16
N SER A 88 20.20 1.27 -2.93
CA SER A 88 18.91 1.83 -2.51
C SER A 88 17.81 0.80 -2.79
N LEU A 89 16.96 0.53 -1.79
CA LEU A 89 15.73 -0.24 -1.99
C LEU A 89 14.62 0.63 -2.61
N SER A 90 13.56 -0.02 -3.08
CA SER A 90 12.40 0.63 -3.70
C SER A 90 11.67 1.62 -2.79
N ASP A 91 11.72 1.41 -1.48
CA ASP A 91 11.19 2.32 -0.45
C ASP A 91 12.23 3.34 0.04
N GLY A 92 13.45 3.31 -0.51
CA GLY A 92 14.56 4.18 -0.14
C GLY A 92 15.30 3.77 1.13
N SER A 93 14.95 2.66 1.80
CA SER A 93 15.54 2.29 3.10
C SER A 93 16.46 1.06 3.01
N ARG A 94 17.64 1.09 3.64
CA ARG A 94 18.57 -0.06 3.65
C ARG A 94 18.56 -0.84 4.97
N ALA A 95 18.44 -0.15 6.09
CA ALA A 95 18.41 -0.79 7.41
C ALA A 95 17.20 -1.71 7.58
N GLU A 96 16.08 -1.38 6.93
CA GLU A 96 14.84 -2.16 6.99
C GLU A 96 14.93 -3.45 6.17
N ALA A 97 15.89 -3.55 5.25
CA ALA A 97 16.15 -4.77 4.49
C ALA A 97 16.55 -5.94 5.38
N LYS A 98 17.12 -5.68 6.58
CA LYS A 98 17.70 -6.69 7.48
C LYS A 98 18.56 -7.69 6.68
N ASN A 99 18.18 -8.96 6.62
CA ASN A 99 18.76 -10.00 5.78
C ASN A 99 17.76 -10.59 4.78
N TYR A 100 16.71 -9.85 4.43
CA TYR A 100 15.65 -10.32 3.57
C TYR A 100 16.02 -10.22 2.09
N CYS A 101 15.51 -11.13 1.27
CA CYS A 101 15.67 -11.10 -0.18
C CYS A 101 15.12 -9.80 -0.74
N ARG A 102 15.86 -9.15 -1.65
CA ARG A 102 15.47 -7.90 -2.30
C ARG A 102 15.91 -7.92 -3.77
N ASN A 103 15.46 -6.96 -4.56
CA ASN A 103 15.91 -6.80 -5.93
C ASN A 103 16.21 -5.33 -6.27
N PRO A 104 17.25 -4.74 -5.63
CA PRO A 104 17.58 -3.34 -5.84
C PRO A 104 18.17 -3.04 -7.23
N THR A 105 18.60 -4.08 -7.96
CA THR A 105 19.32 -3.98 -9.23
C THR A 105 18.48 -4.37 -10.45
N ASN A 106 17.16 -4.55 -10.29
CA ASN A 106 16.25 -5.00 -11.37
C ASN A 106 16.70 -6.32 -12.05
N SER A 107 17.33 -7.19 -11.27
CA SER A 107 17.72 -8.55 -11.64
C SER A 107 16.49 -9.39 -12.03
N PRO A 108 16.65 -10.51 -12.75
CA PRO A 108 15.52 -11.38 -13.10
C PRO A 108 14.73 -11.91 -11.89
N TYR A 109 15.40 -12.12 -10.76
CA TYR A 109 14.80 -12.53 -9.50
C TYR A 109 15.33 -11.70 -8.34
N THR A 110 14.58 -11.66 -7.24
CA THR A 110 15.13 -11.23 -5.95
C THR A 110 16.29 -12.11 -5.53
N TRP A 111 17.21 -11.55 -4.76
CA TRP A 111 18.44 -12.19 -4.34
C TRP A 111 18.86 -11.67 -2.97
N CYS A 112 19.85 -12.33 -2.38
CA CYS A 112 20.50 -11.87 -1.16
C CYS A 112 21.96 -12.32 -1.13
N TYR A 113 22.78 -11.63 -0.34
CA TYR A 113 24.09 -12.13 0.03
C TYR A 113 23.96 -13.27 1.04
N TYR A 114 24.81 -14.29 0.93
CA TYR A 114 24.87 -15.38 1.89
C TYR A 114 26.21 -15.47 2.65
N ASN A 115 27.21 -14.66 2.28
CA ASN A 115 28.46 -14.53 3.03
C ASN A 115 29.11 -13.16 2.83
N GLN A 116 30.14 -12.88 3.63
CA GLN A 116 30.86 -11.60 3.65
C GLN A 116 31.77 -11.36 2.43
N ASN A 117 31.98 -12.36 1.57
CA ASN A 117 32.83 -12.25 0.37
C ASN A 117 31.99 -11.90 -0.88
N TYR A 118 30.93 -11.12 -0.69
CA TYR A 118 30.00 -10.70 -1.76
C TYR A 118 29.38 -11.85 -2.53
N LYS A 119 29.32 -13.06 -1.96
CA LYS A 119 28.62 -14.16 -2.60
C LYS A 119 27.13 -14.01 -2.36
N TRP A 120 26.37 -14.11 -3.44
CA TRP A 120 24.93 -13.94 -3.44
C TRP A 120 24.27 -15.13 -4.13
N ASN A 121 23.00 -15.37 -3.83
CA ASN A 121 22.18 -16.40 -4.47
C ASN A 121 20.78 -15.83 -4.73
N TYR A 122 20.04 -16.41 -5.67
CA TYR A 122 18.67 -16.02 -5.96
C TYR A 122 17.69 -16.56 -4.92
N CYS A 123 16.74 -15.71 -4.57
CA CYS A 123 15.51 -16.08 -3.88
C CYS A 123 14.40 -16.20 -4.91
N GLN A 124 14.37 -17.32 -5.63
CA GLN A 124 13.31 -17.57 -6.60
C GLN A 124 11.97 -17.65 -5.87
N MET A 125 11.05 -16.82 -6.32
CA MET A 125 9.69 -16.63 -5.81
C MET A 125 8.75 -16.47 -7.00
N GLU A 126 7.47 -16.73 -6.78
CA GLU A 126 6.45 -16.64 -7.83
C GLU A 126 5.80 -15.26 -7.87
N ASN A 127 5.50 -14.79 -9.08
CA ASN A 127 4.65 -13.63 -9.32
C ASN A 127 3.19 -14.05 -9.24
N ILE A 128 2.44 -13.54 -8.27
CA ILE A 128 1.02 -13.85 -8.11
C ILE A 128 0.19 -12.60 -8.30
N ASN A 129 -1.00 -12.76 -8.89
CA ASN A 129 -1.97 -11.67 -8.95
C ASN A 129 -2.53 -11.38 -7.55
N CYS A 130 -2.92 -10.14 -7.31
CA CYS A 130 -3.57 -9.79 -6.04
C CYS A 130 -4.87 -10.54 -5.81
N VAL A 131 -5.20 -10.70 -4.51
CA VAL A 131 -6.50 -11.24 -4.07
C VAL A 131 -7.67 -10.42 -4.62
N THR A 132 -8.85 -11.02 -4.69
CA THR A 132 -10.11 -10.32 -5.04
C THR A 132 -10.28 -9.05 -4.21
N GLY A 133 -10.67 -7.96 -4.86
CA GLY A 133 -10.85 -6.65 -4.22
C GLY A 133 -9.57 -5.83 -4.06
N ARG A 134 -8.39 -6.33 -4.47
CA ARG A 134 -7.12 -5.57 -4.44
C ARG A 134 -6.35 -5.61 -5.73
N PHE A 135 -5.57 -4.56 -5.97
CA PHE A 135 -4.75 -4.37 -7.15
C PHE A 135 -3.47 -3.60 -6.84
N ASP A 136 -2.69 -3.32 -7.90
CA ASP A 136 -1.40 -2.61 -7.87
C ASP A 136 -0.27 -3.50 -7.32
N VAL A 137 0.96 -3.01 -7.41
CA VAL A 137 2.15 -3.65 -6.87
C VAL A 137 1.98 -3.89 -5.36
N ASN A 138 2.24 -5.12 -4.92
CA ASN A 138 2.06 -5.57 -3.55
C ASN A 138 0.63 -5.40 -3.00
N CYS A 139 -0.39 -5.35 -3.85
CA CYS A 139 -1.80 -5.30 -3.45
C CYS A 139 -2.11 -4.12 -2.51
N LYS A 140 -1.43 -2.99 -2.74
CA LYS A 140 -1.51 -1.81 -1.89
C LYS A 140 -2.82 -1.04 -2.05
N LYS A 141 -3.54 -1.24 -3.16
CA LYS A 141 -4.80 -0.53 -3.46
C LYS A 141 -6.00 -1.47 -3.45
N GLU A 142 -7.15 -0.90 -3.16
CA GLU A 142 -8.45 -1.58 -3.10
C GLU A 142 -9.29 -1.25 -4.35
N CYS A 143 -10.04 -2.23 -4.83
CA CYS A 143 -11.02 -2.08 -5.91
C CYS A 143 -12.29 -1.40 -5.37
N HIS A 144 -12.81 -0.42 -6.11
CA HIS A 144 -14.04 0.28 -5.75
C HIS A 144 -14.97 0.46 -6.97
N CYS A 145 -15.31 -0.67 -7.59
CA CYS A 145 -16.25 -0.72 -8.73
C CYS A 145 -17.71 -0.66 -8.25
N SER A 146 -18.62 -0.15 -9.07
CA SER A 146 -20.04 -0.08 -8.70
C SER A 146 -20.75 -1.43 -8.78
N GLY A 147 -20.22 -2.39 -9.55
CA GLY A 147 -20.69 -3.77 -9.56
C GLY A 147 -20.47 -4.48 -8.23
N ALA A 148 -21.54 -4.89 -7.54
CA ALA A 148 -21.49 -5.46 -6.19
C ALA A 148 -20.60 -6.73 -6.04
N THR A 149 -20.39 -7.46 -7.14
CA THR A 149 -19.53 -8.65 -7.17
C THR A 149 -18.36 -8.50 -8.15
N GLU A 150 -18.15 -7.30 -8.67
CA GLU A 150 -17.10 -7.05 -9.65
C GLU A 150 -15.74 -6.97 -8.97
N ASP A 151 -14.76 -7.62 -9.59
CA ASP A 151 -13.36 -7.49 -9.24
C ASP A 151 -12.66 -6.62 -10.29
N CYS A 152 -11.87 -5.65 -9.84
CA CYS A 152 -11.15 -4.78 -10.75
C CYS A 152 -9.96 -5.51 -11.39
N GLN A 153 -9.47 -4.98 -12.52
CA GLN A 153 -8.28 -5.52 -13.16
C GLN A 153 -7.07 -5.49 -12.22
N LYS A 154 -6.46 -6.65 -11.97
CA LYS A 154 -5.44 -6.83 -10.91
C LYS A 154 -4.23 -5.93 -11.01
N LYS A 155 -3.80 -5.57 -12.22
CA LYS A 155 -2.57 -4.79 -12.40
C LYS A 155 -2.79 -3.29 -12.29
N ASN A 156 -3.90 -2.77 -12.80
CA ASN A 156 -4.12 -1.34 -12.97
C ASN A 156 -5.37 -0.83 -12.23
N GLY A 157 -6.23 -1.69 -11.70
CA GLY A 157 -7.40 -1.30 -10.91
C GLY A 157 -8.61 -0.85 -11.71
N VAL A 158 -8.59 -1.02 -13.04
CA VAL A 158 -9.67 -0.58 -13.91
C VAL A 158 -10.91 -1.45 -13.68
N CYS A 159 -12.05 -0.81 -13.47
CA CYS A 159 -13.37 -1.42 -13.42
C CYS A 159 -13.96 -1.56 -14.83
N GLN A 160 -14.72 -2.62 -15.06
CA GLN A 160 -15.61 -2.79 -16.21
C GLN A 160 -16.83 -1.87 -16.09
N THR A 161 -17.34 -1.71 -14.86
CA THR A 161 -18.37 -0.72 -14.54
C THR A 161 -17.74 0.64 -14.19
N GLU A 162 -18.60 1.61 -13.90
CA GLU A 162 -18.19 2.86 -13.29
C GLU A 162 -17.76 2.68 -11.82
N CYS A 163 -17.21 3.73 -11.23
CA CYS A 163 -16.77 3.68 -9.83
C CYS A 163 -17.97 3.66 -8.87
N ALA A 164 -17.79 2.99 -7.74
CA ALA A 164 -18.72 3.14 -6.62
C ALA A 164 -18.78 4.63 -6.19
N PRO A 165 -19.90 5.08 -5.58
CA PRO A 165 -20.00 6.45 -5.08
C PRO A 165 -18.82 6.84 -4.18
N HIS A 166 -18.31 8.08 -4.34
CA HIS A 166 -17.15 8.65 -3.63
C HIS A 166 -15.77 8.17 -4.13
N PHE A 167 -15.75 7.33 -5.15
CA PHE A 167 -14.54 6.92 -5.86
C PHE A 167 -14.55 7.49 -7.27
N GLN A 168 -13.38 7.89 -7.75
CA GLN A 168 -13.26 8.54 -9.06
C GLN A 168 -12.00 8.14 -9.82
N GLY A 169 -11.93 8.60 -11.07
CA GLY A 169 -10.81 8.37 -11.97
C GLY A 169 -10.84 6.98 -12.59
N SER A 170 -9.88 6.71 -13.48
CA SER A 170 -9.82 5.46 -14.27
C SER A 170 -9.62 4.19 -13.44
N ILE A 171 -9.27 4.34 -12.16
CA ILE A 171 -8.91 3.25 -11.25
C ILE A 171 -9.71 3.31 -9.94
N CYS A 172 -10.79 4.10 -9.91
CA CYS A 172 -11.74 4.23 -8.81
C CYS A 172 -11.07 4.36 -7.43
N GLN A 173 -10.28 5.41 -7.25
CA GLN A 173 -9.66 5.71 -5.95
C GLN A 173 -10.39 6.87 -5.27
N GLU A 174 -10.23 6.96 -3.95
CA GLU A 174 -10.83 8.03 -3.15
C GLU A 174 -10.43 9.43 -3.66
N CYS A 175 -11.26 10.42 -3.33
CA CYS A 175 -10.98 11.80 -3.64
C CYS A 175 -9.61 12.24 -3.09
N LYS A 176 -8.87 13.04 -3.88
CA LYS A 176 -7.63 13.66 -3.43
C LYS A 176 -7.87 14.54 -2.21
N ASP A 177 -6.83 14.77 -1.42
CA ASP A 177 -6.89 15.72 -0.31
C ASP A 177 -7.37 17.10 -0.77
N GLY A 178 -8.30 17.67 -0.02
CA GLY A 178 -9.00 18.91 -0.37
C GLY A 178 -10.23 18.74 -1.26
N TYR A 179 -10.53 17.53 -1.75
CA TYR A 179 -11.69 17.25 -2.60
C TYR A 179 -12.63 16.24 -1.95
N PHE A 180 -13.93 16.39 -2.22
CA PHE A 180 -14.99 15.53 -1.70
C PHE A 180 -16.19 15.45 -2.65
N GLY A 181 -17.15 14.58 -2.32
CA GLY A 181 -18.39 14.39 -3.06
C GLY A 181 -18.31 13.16 -3.97
N THR A 182 -19.46 12.73 -4.52
CA THR A 182 -19.55 11.51 -5.33
C THR A 182 -18.61 11.51 -6.53
N LEU A 183 -18.41 12.68 -7.14
CA LEU A 183 -17.53 12.89 -8.29
C LEU A 183 -16.24 13.64 -7.91
N CYS A 184 -16.01 13.87 -6.63
CA CYS A 184 -14.87 14.64 -6.10
C CYS A 184 -14.67 16.01 -6.76
N ASP A 185 -15.76 16.61 -7.22
CA ASP A 185 -15.84 17.90 -7.90
C ASP A 185 -16.03 19.07 -6.92
N HIS A 186 -16.21 18.77 -5.64
CA HIS A 186 -16.29 19.74 -4.58
C HIS A 186 -14.95 19.89 -3.87
N THR A 187 -14.54 21.14 -3.65
CA THR A 187 -13.34 21.47 -2.87
C THR A 187 -13.75 21.89 -1.47
N CYS A 188 -13.00 21.48 -0.46
CA CYS A 188 -13.14 21.92 0.93
C CYS A 188 -11.97 22.80 1.34
N HIS A 189 -12.22 23.79 2.21
CA HIS A 189 -11.21 24.73 2.69
C HIS A 189 -11.01 24.58 4.19
N CYS A 190 -10.53 23.42 4.61
CA CYS A 190 -10.26 23.12 6.02
C CYS A 190 -9.07 23.93 6.54
N ARG A 191 -9.10 24.29 7.83
CA ARG A 191 -8.01 24.98 8.51
C ARG A 191 -6.71 24.18 8.49
N SER A 192 -6.83 22.87 8.74
CA SER A 192 -5.72 21.93 8.72
C SER A 192 -6.21 20.51 8.42
N GLY A 193 -5.38 19.73 7.71
CA GLY A 193 -5.72 18.37 7.31
C GLY A 193 -6.76 18.32 6.18
N SER A 194 -7.17 17.10 5.84
CA SER A 194 -8.12 16.82 4.77
C SER A 194 -9.54 16.81 5.30
N CYS A 195 -10.50 17.24 4.47
CA CYS A 195 -11.90 16.97 4.75
C CYS A 195 -12.24 15.50 4.54
N ASP A 196 -13.34 15.09 5.14
CA ASP A 196 -14.04 13.86 4.82
C ASP A 196 -14.39 13.82 3.32
N LYS A 197 -14.05 12.72 2.63
CA LYS A 197 -14.15 12.59 1.17
C LYS A 197 -15.58 12.47 0.68
N THR A 198 -16.51 12.11 1.56
CA THR A 198 -17.92 11.93 1.24
C THR A 198 -18.70 13.22 1.47
N THR A 199 -18.54 13.81 2.66
CA THR A 199 -19.34 14.94 3.15
C THR A 199 -18.66 16.31 2.97
N GLY A 200 -17.34 16.32 2.79
CA GLY A 200 -16.53 17.53 2.79
C GLY A 200 -16.30 18.12 4.17
N HIS A 201 -16.77 17.46 5.23
CA HIS A 201 -16.66 17.97 6.59
C HIS A 201 -15.21 18.18 7.01
N CYS A 202 -14.91 19.33 7.61
CA CYS A 202 -13.59 19.68 8.12
C CYS A 202 -13.52 19.51 9.65
N PRO A 203 -12.84 18.46 10.17
CA PRO A 203 -12.73 18.24 11.62
C PRO A 203 -12.00 19.39 12.35
N SER A 204 -11.12 20.09 11.64
CA SER A 204 -10.37 21.25 12.14
C SER A 204 -11.13 22.58 12.02
N GLY A 205 -12.37 22.55 11.51
CA GLY A 205 -13.11 23.72 11.08
C GLY A 205 -12.51 24.39 9.84
N CYS A 206 -13.04 25.54 9.47
CA CYS A 206 -12.69 26.22 8.23
C CYS A 206 -11.43 27.09 8.34
N ALA A 207 -10.70 27.17 7.23
CA ALA A 207 -9.65 28.14 7.03
C ALA A 207 -10.21 29.57 7.09
N THR A 208 -9.34 30.54 7.40
CA THR A 208 -9.73 31.95 7.44
C THR A 208 -10.36 32.37 6.12
N GLY A 209 -11.53 33.00 6.18
CA GLY A 209 -12.26 33.41 4.98
C GLY A 209 -13.31 32.40 4.51
N TRP A 210 -13.44 31.24 5.17
CA TRP A 210 -14.39 30.19 4.79
C TRP A 210 -15.30 29.80 5.97
N THR A 211 -16.51 29.33 5.65
CA THR A 211 -17.52 28.89 6.62
C THR A 211 -18.41 27.77 6.05
N GLY A 212 -19.26 27.20 6.92
CA GLY A 212 -20.11 26.04 6.65
C GLY A 212 -19.43 24.72 6.99
N ASP A 213 -20.19 23.63 7.10
CA ASP A 213 -19.68 22.34 7.56
C ASP A 213 -18.58 21.76 6.65
N ASN A 214 -18.66 22.06 5.36
CA ASN A 214 -17.71 21.67 4.33
C ASN A 214 -16.79 22.82 3.87
N CYS A 215 -16.86 23.97 4.53
CA CYS A 215 -16.00 25.13 4.29
C CYS A 215 -16.01 25.65 2.84
N GLN A 216 -17.15 25.55 2.15
CA GLN A 216 -17.29 26.01 0.77
C GLN A 216 -17.80 27.44 0.62
N THR A 217 -18.24 28.06 1.71
CA THR A 217 -18.81 29.42 1.65
C THR A 217 -17.76 30.45 2.03
N GLY A 218 -17.40 31.31 1.08
CA GLY A 218 -16.51 32.45 1.34
C GLY A 218 -17.17 33.49 2.23
N THR A 219 -16.57 33.80 3.38
CA THR A 219 -16.99 34.93 4.21
C THR A 219 -16.48 36.21 3.54
N ASN A 220 -17.35 36.93 2.84
CA ASN A 220 -17.02 38.25 2.31
C ASN A 220 -16.60 39.17 3.46
N GLN A 221 -15.31 39.46 3.59
CA GLN A 221 -14.88 40.63 4.33
C GLN A 221 -15.30 41.86 3.52
N ARG A 222 -16.53 42.35 3.76
CA ARG A 222 -16.80 43.77 3.57
C ARG A 222 -15.95 44.50 4.60
N VAL A 223 -14.70 44.81 4.24
CA VAL A 223 -13.94 45.84 4.93
C VAL A 223 -14.72 47.14 4.71
N SER A 224 -15.52 47.53 5.70
CA SER A 224 -16.02 48.89 5.78
C SER A 224 -14.81 49.81 5.92
N VAL A 225 -14.28 50.28 4.79
CA VAL A 225 -13.37 51.43 4.77
C VAL A 225 -14.19 52.60 5.29
N ARG A 226 -14.02 52.92 6.58
CA ARG A 226 -14.56 54.15 7.15
C ARG A 226 -13.82 55.30 6.46
N LYS A 227 -14.58 56.12 5.72
CA LYS A 227 -14.14 57.44 5.25
C LYS A 227 -13.87 58.36 6.43
#